data_AF-A0A8B6Y0C6-F1
#
_entry.id   AF-A0A8B6Y0C6-F1
#
_cell.length_a   1.000
_cell.length_b   1.000
_cell.length_c   1.000
_cell.angle_alpha   90.00
_cell.angle_beta   90.00
_cell.angle_gamma   90.00
#
_symmetry.space_group_name_H-M   'P 1'
#
loop_
_entity.id
_entity.type
_entity.pdbx_description
1 polymer ?
#
loop_
_entity_poly.entity_id
_entity_poly.type
_entity_poly.pdbx_seq_one_letter_code
_entity_poly.pdbx_strand_id
1 'polypeptide(L)'
;MAAILSSHEKSPEHLQNYQKWKELHQRLQRDSTIGAEILRKMKNKEKYWQQILKRLIALVRVLGEQNLAFRGTNETLYSANNGNFLKFVQYLAIFDPLMNEHLRKISNKELHTHYLGKDIQNELIQLLGNAIKKEIIQTANAMKYFSIVLDGTPDCSK
;
A
#
# COMPACT_ATOMS: atom_id res chain seq x y z
N MET A 1 -26.90 -41.42 -39.26
CA MET A 1 -26.45 -40.23 -38.51
C MET A 1 -26.98 -40.19 -37.08
N ALA A 2 -28.30 -40.30 -36.85
CA ALA A 2 -28.89 -40.21 -35.50
C ALA A 2 -28.40 -41.28 -34.50
N ALA A 3 -28.21 -42.54 -34.94
CA ALA A 3 -27.72 -43.62 -34.06
C ALA A 3 -26.27 -43.42 -33.59
N ILE A 4 -25.41 -42.87 -34.46
CA ILE A 4 -23.99 -42.58 -34.17
C ILE A 4 -23.89 -41.44 -33.16
N LEU A 5 -24.74 -40.41 -33.31
CA LEU A 5 -24.83 -39.32 -32.36
C LEU A 5 -25.31 -39.82 -30.99
N SER A 6 -26.34 -40.66 -30.96
CA SER A 6 -26.87 -41.21 -29.72
C SER A 6 -25.89 -42.15 -29.00
N SER A 7 -25.10 -42.95 -29.74
CA SER A 7 -24.06 -43.78 -29.14
C SER A 7 -22.90 -42.93 -28.60
N HIS A 8 -22.56 -41.84 -29.27
CA HIS A 8 -21.52 -40.91 -28.82
C HIS A 8 -21.93 -40.13 -27.56
N GLU A 9 -23.16 -39.60 -27.50
CA GLU A 9 -23.66 -38.90 -26.30
C GLU A 9 -23.70 -39.78 -25.05
N LYS A 10 -23.89 -41.09 -25.24
CA LYS A 10 -23.87 -42.10 -24.17
C LYS A 10 -22.48 -42.67 -23.90
N SER A 11 -21.46 -42.25 -24.66
CA SER A 11 -20.12 -42.76 -24.45
C SER A 11 -19.58 -42.30 -23.08
N PRO A 12 -18.77 -43.13 -22.41
CA PRO A 12 -18.17 -42.77 -21.14
C PRO A 12 -17.33 -41.49 -21.22
N GLU A 13 -16.61 -41.28 -22.34
CA GLU A 13 -15.82 -40.07 -22.54
C GLU A 13 -16.68 -38.82 -22.67
N HIS A 14 -17.80 -38.89 -23.42
CA HIS A 14 -18.70 -37.75 -23.56
C HIS A 14 -19.31 -37.37 -22.21
N LEU A 15 -19.82 -38.35 -21.46
CA LEU A 15 -20.41 -38.12 -20.14
C LEU A 15 -19.40 -37.56 -19.14
N GLN A 16 -18.17 -38.08 -19.13
CA GLN A 16 -17.11 -37.57 -18.25
C GLN A 16 -16.71 -36.13 -18.59
N ASN A 17 -16.57 -35.82 -19.89
CA ASN A 17 -16.25 -34.47 -20.33
C ASN A 17 -17.40 -33.49 -20.06
N TYR A 18 -18.64 -33.91 -20.24
CA TYR A 18 -19.82 -33.12 -19.91
C TYR A 18 -19.91 -32.83 -18.40
N GLN A 19 -19.65 -33.82 -17.54
CA GLN A 19 -19.58 -33.64 -16.09
C GLN A 19 -18.50 -32.63 -15.69
N LYS A 20 -17.28 -32.77 -16.23
CA LYS A 20 -16.17 -31.82 -16.02
C LYS A 20 -16.55 -30.40 -16.46
N TRP A 21 -17.19 -30.25 -17.62
CA TRP A 21 -17.66 -28.95 -18.11
C TRP A 21 -18.73 -28.34 -17.19
N LYS A 22 -19.73 -29.13 -16.77
CA LYS A 22 -20.78 -28.67 -15.87
C LYS A 22 -20.22 -28.21 -14.53
N GLU A 23 -19.26 -28.96 -13.98
CA GLU A 23 -18.56 -28.61 -12.76
C GLU A 23 -17.77 -27.30 -12.91
N LEU A 24 -17.01 -27.14 -14.01
CA LEU A 24 -16.29 -25.91 -14.31
C LEU A 24 -17.25 -24.71 -14.44
N HIS A 25 -18.37 -24.88 -15.16
CA HIS A 25 -19.38 -23.84 -15.31
C HIS A 25 -19.94 -23.39 -13.96
N GLN A 26 -20.26 -24.33 -13.06
CA GLN A 26 -20.71 -24.01 -11.71
C GLN A 26 -19.62 -23.29 -10.88
N ARG A 27 -18.36 -23.71 -10.99
CA ARG A 27 -17.22 -23.07 -10.31
C ARG A 27 -16.98 -21.65 -10.81
N LEU A 28 -17.16 -21.41 -12.12
CA LEU A 28 -17.08 -20.07 -12.73
C LEU A 28 -18.19 -19.15 -12.23
N GLN A 29 -19.44 -19.65 -12.15
CA GLN A 29 -20.55 -18.84 -11.62
C GLN A 29 -20.41 -18.51 -10.13
N ARG A 30 -19.69 -19.33 -9.36
CA ARG A 30 -19.50 -19.16 -7.92
C ARG A 30 -18.20 -18.44 -7.54
N ASP A 31 -17.42 -17.97 -8.51
CA ASP A 31 -16.07 -17.42 -8.29
C ASP A 31 -15.19 -18.32 -7.41
N SER A 32 -15.36 -19.65 -7.53
CA SER A 32 -14.64 -20.64 -6.73
C SER A 32 -13.51 -21.32 -7.52
N THR A 33 -13.09 -20.70 -8.63
CA THR A 33 -11.96 -21.17 -9.42
C THR A 33 -10.63 -20.78 -8.77
N ILE A 34 -9.56 -21.50 -9.09
CA ILE A 34 -8.20 -21.17 -8.62
C ILE A 34 -7.83 -19.73 -9.04
N GLY A 35 -8.26 -19.30 -10.23
CA GLY A 35 -8.04 -17.93 -10.71
C GLY A 35 -8.72 -16.87 -9.83
N ALA A 36 -9.98 -17.10 -9.44
CA ALA A 36 -10.71 -16.20 -8.54
C ALA A 36 -10.06 -16.14 -7.14
N GLU A 37 -9.56 -17.27 -6.62
CA GLU A 37 -8.85 -17.29 -5.34
C GLU A 37 -7.52 -16.52 -5.40
N ILE A 38 -6.75 -16.70 -6.48
CA ILE A 38 -5.50 -15.95 -6.71
C ILE A 38 -5.79 -14.44 -6.77
N LEU A 39 -6.80 -14.03 -7.54
CA LEU A 39 -7.20 -12.63 -7.65
C LEU A 39 -7.63 -12.06 -6.29
N ARG A 40 -8.39 -12.83 -5.50
CA ARG A 40 -8.79 -12.44 -4.14
C ARG A 40 -7.59 -12.26 -3.22
N LYS A 41 -6.61 -13.17 -3.28
CA LYS A 41 -5.36 -13.05 -2.52
C LYS A 41 -4.57 -11.80 -2.93
N MET A 42 -4.48 -11.51 -4.23
CA MET A 42 -3.84 -10.28 -4.73
C MET A 42 -4.54 -9.03 -4.18
N LYS A 43 -5.86 -8.95 -4.31
CA LYS A 43 -6.65 -7.81 -3.83
C LYS A 43 -6.53 -7.60 -2.31
N ASN A 44 -6.45 -8.68 -1.54
CA ASN A 44 -6.21 -8.60 -0.10
C ASN A 44 -4.82 -8.04 0.22
N LYS A 45 -3.78 -8.43 -0.54
CA LYS A 45 -2.42 -7.85 -0.40
C LYS A 45 -2.40 -6.37 -0.77
N GLU A 46 -3.06 -6.00 -1.86
CA GLU A 46 -3.19 -4.60 -2.27
C GLU A 46 -3.86 -3.76 -1.18
N LYS A 47 -5.00 -4.23 -0.66
CA LYS A 47 -5.71 -3.57 0.43
C LYS A 47 -4.85 -3.44 1.68
N TYR A 48 -4.09 -4.48 2.02
CA TYR A 48 -3.15 -4.43 3.14
C TYR A 48 -2.11 -3.32 2.97
N TRP A 49 -1.45 -3.25 1.81
CA TRP A 49 -0.44 -2.22 1.56
C TRP A 49 -1.01 -0.80 1.48
N GLN A 50 -2.19 -0.62 0.88
CA GLN A 50 -2.89 0.66 0.90
C GLN A 50 -3.17 1.13 2.33
N GLN A 51 -3.57 0.22 3.22
CA GLN A 51 -3.82 0.54 4.63
C GLN A 51 -2.53 0.90 5.38
N ILE A 52 -1.41 0.22 5.12
CA ILE A 52 -0.09 0.60 5.67
C ILE A 52 0.30 1.99 5.19
N LEU A 53 0.32 2.21 3.88
CA LEU A 53 0.76 3.48 3.28
C LEU A 53 -0.08 4.67 3.76
N LYS A 54 -1.40 4.49 3.91
CA LYS A 54 -2.28 5.53 4.45
C LYS A 54 -1.82 6.03 5.82
N ARG A 55 -1.37 5.12 6.69
CA ARG A 55 -0.88 5.45 8.04
C ARG A 55 0.49 6.11 7.98
N LEU A 56 1.39 5.61 7.15
CA LEU A 56 2.72 6.21 6.97
C LEU A 56 2.62 7.64 6.42
N ILE A 57 1.75 7.88 5.44
CA ILE A 57 1.48 9.23 4.91
C ILE A 57 0.93 10.15 6.00
N ALA A 58 -0.01 9.67 6.82
CA ALA A 58 -0.54 10.45 7.94
C ALA A 58 0.55 10.82 8.96
N LEU A 59 1.45 9.89 9.27
CA LEU A 59 2.60 10.17 10.13
C LEU A 59 3.55 11.20 9.52
N VAL A 60 3.87 11.06 8.22
CA VAL A 60 4.75 12.02 7.53
C VAL A 60 4.14 13.42 7.56
N ARG A 61 2.83 13.52 7.36
CA ARG A 61 2.10 14.78 7.45
C ARG A 61 2.22 15.41 8.84
N VAL A 62 1.96 14.66 9.91
CA VAL A 62 2.04 15.20 11.29
C VAL A 62 3.47 15.65 11.62
N LEU A 63 4.48 14.86 11.25
CA LEU A 63 5.88 15.23 11.47
C LEU A 63 6.26 16.51 10.72
N GLY A 64 5.79 16.65 9.47
CA GLY A 64 5.99 17.86 8.68
C GLY A 64 5.29 19.08 9.26
N GLU A 65 4.02 18.96 9.66
CA GLU A 65 3.24 20.05 10.27
C GLU A 65 3.86 20.56 11.58
N GLN A 66 4.48 19.68 12.36
CA GLN A 66 5.13 20.01 13.64
C GLN A 66 6.62 20.35 13.50
N ASN A 67 7.16 20.40 12.27
CA ASN A 67 8.60 20.58 12.00
C ASN A 67 9.50 19.60 12.76
N LEU A 68 9.03 18.36 12.98
CA LEU A 68 9.78 17.34 13.70
C LEU A 68 10.73 16.61 12.78
N ALA A 69 11.96 16.39 13.25
CA ALA A 69 12.95 15.59 12.54
C ALA A 69 12.43 14.16 12.35
N PHE A 70 12.45 13.65 11.12
CA PHE A 70 11.95 12.32 10.79
C PHE A 70 12.93 11.23 11.22
N ARG A 71 14.21 11.49 10.98
CA ARG A 71 15.33 10.57 11.18
C ARG A 71 16.03 10.78 12.51
N GLY A 72 16.67 9.73 12.98
CA GLY A 72 17.64 9.79 14.07
C GLY A 72 19.00 9.34 13.57
N THR A 73 19.88 8.96 14.51
CA THR A 73 21.21 8.43 14.19
C THR A 73 21.17 6.96 13.77
N ASN A 74 20.04 6.29 13.94
CA ASN A 74 19.83 4.90 13.57
C ASN A 74 18.50 4.73 12.81
N GLU A 75 18.40 3.70 11.97
CA GLU A 75 17.20 3.35 11.21
C GLU A 75 16.62 1.98 11.61
N THR A 76 17.14 1.38 12.69
CA THR A 76 16.69 0.09 13.20
C THR A 76 15.44 0.24 14.07
N LEU A 77 14.45 -0.64 13.85
CA LEU A 77 13.27 -0.72 14.72
C LEU A 77 13.68 -1.08 16.16
N TYR A 78 12.99 -0.47 17.13
CA TYR A 78 13.20 -0.63 18.56
C TYR A 78 14.60 -0.27 19.09
N SER A 79 15.48 0.32 18.29
CA SER A 79 16.75 0.82 18.80
C SER A 79 16.62 2.20 19.44
N ALA A 80 17.61 2.56 20.26
CA ALA A 80 17.76 3.92 20.75
C ALA A 80 18.04 4.87 19.56
N ASN A 81 17.50 6.07 19.61
CA ASN A 81 17.73 7.13 18.61
C ASN A 81 17.35 6.77 17.17
N ASN A 82 16.31 5.94 16.98
CA ASN A 82 15.85 5.50 15.67
C ASN A 82 14.96 6.52 14.91
N GLY A 83 14.95 7.78 15.35
CA GLY A 83 14.19 8.87 14.76
C GLY A 83 12.70 8.88 15.11
N ASN A 84 12.07 10.04 14.97
CA ASN A 84 10.66 10.19 15.32
C ASN A 84 9.76 9.33 14.42
N PHE A 85 10.08 9.18 13.13
CA PHE A 85 9.27 8.39 12.22
C PHE A 85 9.08 6.95 12.71
N LEU A 86 10.17 6.24 13.04
CA LEU A 86 10.08 4.87 13.53
C LEU A 86 9.50 4.79 14.95
N LYS A 87 9.73 5.80 15.81
CA LYS A 87 9.07 5.88 17.13
C LYS A 87 7.56 5.99 17.02
N PHE A 88 7.06 6.85 16.14
CA PHE A 88 5.63 6.98 15.92
C PHE A 88 5.01 5.75 15.26
N VAL A 89 5.72 5.07 14.37
CA VAL A 89 5.29 3.77 13.82
C VAL A 89 5.15 2.72 14.92
N GLN A 90 6.12 2.65 15.85
CA GLN A 90 6.06 1.74 17.00
C GLN A 90 4.92 2.11 17.94
N TYR A 91 4.72 3.41 18.21
CA TYR A 91 3.61 3.90 19.01
C TYR A 91 2.25 3.54 18.39
N LEU A 92 2.10 3.70 17.07
CA LEU A 92 0.88 3.36 16.36
C LEU A 92 0.56 1.86 16.43
N ALA A 93 1.59 1.01 16.39
CA ALA A 93 1.42 -0.44 16.53
C ALA A 93 0.87 -0.89 17.89
N ILE A 94 0.94 -0.05 18.94
CA ILE A 94 0.33 -0.37 20.25
C ILE A 94 -1.20 -0.43 20.13
N PHE A 95 -1.78 0.44 19.31
CA PHE A 95 -3.23 0.62 19.22
C PHE A 95 -3.83 0.12 17.91
N ASP A 96 -3.01 -0.09 16.88
CA ASP A 96 -3.44 -0.53 15.56
C ASP A 96 -2.99 -1.98 15.30
N PRO A 97 -3.94 -2.95 15.29
CA PRO A 97 -3.61 -4.36 15.07
C PRO A 97 -2.94 -4.64 13.73
N LEU A 98 -3.26 -3.86 12.68
CA LEU A 98 -2.68 -4.03 11.35
C LEU A 98 -1.21 -3.59 11.36
N MET A 99 -0.89 -2.49 12.04
CA MET A 99 0.49 -2.05 12.21
C MET A 99 1.29 -2.97 13.13
N ASN A 100 0.67 -3.49 14.19
CA ASN A 100 1.29 -4.48 15.05
C ASN A 100 1.72 -5.73 14.27
N GLU A 101 0.78 -6.29 13.51
CA GLU A 101 1.07 -7.43 12.64
C GLU A 101 2.13 -7.10 11.57
N HIS A 102 2.14 -5.87 11.05
CA HIS A 102 3.18 -5.43 10.13
C HIS A 102 4.57 -5.45 10.77
N LEU A 103 4.72 -4.88 11.97
CA LEU A 103 5.99 -4.89 12.70
C LEU A 103 6.42 -6.30 13.09
N ARG A 104 5.48 -7.16 13.52
CA ARG A 104 5.76 -8.57 13.80
C ARG A 104 6.37 -9.29 12.61
N LYS A 105 5.79 -9.11 11.41
CA LYS A 105 6.29 -9.71 10.18
C LYS A 105 7.70 -9.21 9.79
N ILE A 106 8.00 -7.93 10.06
CA ILE A 106 9.34 -7.37 9.85
C ILE A 106 10.34 -8.02 10.80
N SER A 107 10.01 -8.10 12.10
CA SER A 107 10.86 -8.73 13.11
C SER A 107 11.14 -10.20 12.82
N ASN A 108 10.14 -10.93 12.31
CA ASN A 108 10.27 -12.33 11.90
C ASN A 108 10.96 -12.52 10.54
N LYS A 109 11.36 -11.44 9.85
CA LYS A 109 11.94 -11.47 8.49
C LYS A 109 11.01 -12.11 7.45
N GLU A 110 9.70 -12.07 7.67
CA GLU A 110 8.67 -12.53 6.73
C GLU A 110 8.42 -11.53 5.60
N LEU A 111 8.83 -10.26 5.80
CA LEU A 111 8.71 -9.18 4.82
C LEU A 111 10.09 -8.67 4.41
N HIS A 112 10.41 -8.81 3.12
CA HIS A 112 11.60 -8.20 2.53
C HIS A 112 11.42 -6.71 2.25
N THR A 113 10.19 -6.27 2.00
CA THR A 113 9.84 -4.87 1.75
C THR A 113 8.85 -4.41 2.79
N HIS A 114 9.19 -3.35 3.53
CA HIS A 114 8.40 -2.89 4.67
C HIS A 114 8.08 -1.39 4.66
N TYR A 115 8.55 -0.63 3.67
CA TYR A 115 8.23 0.80 3.49
C TYR A 115 8.58 1.73 4.68
N LEU A 116 9.43 1.29 5.61
CA LEU A 116 9.88 2.12 6.74
C LEU A 116 11.27 2.73 6.54
N GLY A 117 11.97 2.34 5.47
CA GLY A 117 13.33 2.81 5.17
C GLY A 117 13.37 4.28 4.75
N LYS A 118 14.56 4.88 4.84
CA LYS A 118 14.79 6.30 4.53
C LYS A 118 14.39 6.73 3.13
N ASP A 119 14.52 5.84 2.14
CA ASP A 119 14.24 6.15 0.75
C ASP A 119 12.74 6.34 0.52
N ILE A 120 11.93 5.45 1.12
CA ILE A 120 10.48 5.58 1.11
C ILE A 120 10.03 6.81 1.92
N GLN A 121 10.68 7.10 3.05
CA GLN A 121 10.39 8.33 3.78
C GLN A 121 10.63 9.57 2.90
N ASN A 122 11.74 9.64 2.16
CA ASN A 122 12.02 10.73 1.21
C ASN A 122 10.96 10.81 0.12
N GLU A 123 10.57 9.66 -0.46
CA GLU A 123 9.56 9.61 -1.50
C GLU A 123 8.21 10.14 -1.00
N LEU A 124 7.76 9.71 0.18
CA LEU A 124 6.52 10.20 0.78
C LEU A 124 6.56 11.71 1.05
N ILE A 125 7.69 12.22 1.56
CA ILE A 125 7.90 13.65 1.77
C ILE A 125 7.82 14.41 0.45
N GLN A 126 8.49 13.92 -0.60
CA GLN A 126 8.48 14.56 -1.92
C GLN A 126 7.08 14.54 -2.54
N LEU A 127 6.35 13.43 -2.46
CA LEU A 127 4.99 13.32 -2.98
C LEU A 127 4.04 14.32 -2.29
N LEU A 128 4.11 14.40 -0.95
CA LEU A 128 3.32 15.36 -0.19
C LEU A 128 3.72 16.80 -0.52
N GLY A 129 5.02 17.10 -0.56
CA GLY A 129 5.53 18.42 -0.92
C GLY A 129 5.09 18.86 -2.32
N ASN A 130 5.14 17.95 -3.30
CA ASN A 130 4.70 18.22 -4.67
C ASN A 130 3.18 18.45 -4.76
N ALA A 131 2.38 17.68 -4.02
CA ALA A 131 0.94 17.87 -3.95
C ALA A 131 0.59 19.25 -3.36
N ILE A 132 1.21 19.62 -2.23
CA ILE A 132 1.00 20.94 -1.59
C ILE A 132 1.43 22.07 -2.54
N LYS A 133 2.62 21.95 -3.14
CA LYS A 133 3.12 22.95 -4.11
C LYS A 133 2.16 23.13 -5.29
N LYS A 134 1.62 22.03 -5.81
CA LYS A 134 0.66 22.06 -6.92
C LYS A 134 -0.61 22.81 -6.53
N GLU A 135 -1.19 22.53 -5.36
CA GLU A 135 -2.37 23.24 -4.86
C GLU A 135 -2.11 24.74 -4.65
N ILE A 136 -0.95 25.10 -4.10
CA ILE A 136 -0.55 26.52 -3.93
C ILE A 136 -0.48 27.22 -5.29
N ILE A 137 0.18 26.61 -6.28
CA ILE A 137 0.31 27.21 -7.62
C ILE A 137 -1.07 27.34 -8.30
N GLN A 138 -1.92 26.33 -8.20
CA GLN A 138 -3.27 26.38 -8.76
C GLN A 138 -4.09 27.48 -8.11
N THR A 139 -4.00 27.62 -6.79
CA THR A 139 -4.67 28.68 -6.03
C THR A 139 -4.16 30.06 -6.45
N ALA A 140 -2.84 30.24 -6.55
CA ALA A 140 -2.24 31.50 -6.97
C ALA A 140 -2.67 31.91 -8.40
N ASN A 141 -2.71 30.95 -9.33
CA ASN A 141 -3.14 31.20 -10.71
C ASN A 141 -4.64 31.51 -10.84
N ALA A 142 -5.47 31.02 -9.92
CA ALA A 142 -6.90 31.30 -9.89
C ALA A 142 -7.24 32.66 -9.25
N MET A 143 -6.33 33.23 -8.46
CA MET A 143 -6.53 34.49 -7.77
C MET A 143 -6.28 35.69 -8.70
N LYS A 144 -7.13 36.71 -8.59
CA LYS A 144 -6.97 37.98 -9.31
C LYS A 144 -5.74 38.77 -8.85
N TYR A 145 -5.40 38.65 -7.56
CA TYR A 145 -4.29 39.35 -6.92
C TYR A 145 -3.62 38.40 -5.93
N PHE A 146 -2.29 38.38 -5.94
CA PHE A 146 -1.46 37.73 -4.93
C PHE A 146 -0.21 38.58 -4.68
N SER A 147 0.41 38.43 -3.51
CA SER A 147 1.65 39.12 -3.16
C SER A 147 2.73 38.10 -2.83
N ILE A 148 3.96 38.37 -3.25
CA ILE A 148 5.15 37.59 -2.90
C ILE A 148 5.98 38.43 -1.93
N VAL A 149 6.22 37.90 -0.73
CA VAL A 149 7.12 38.52 0.26
C VAL A 149 8.44 37.76 0.21
N LEU A 150 9.52 38.49 -0.06
CA LEU A 150 10.89 37.95 0.00
C LEU A 150 11.51 38.38 1.32
N ASP A 151 11.75 37.42 2.21
CA ASP A 151 12.51 37.64 3.44
C ASP A 151 13.91 37.06 3.28
N GLY A 152 14.92 37.86 3.60
CA GLY A 152 16.33 37.53 3.37
C GLY A 152 17.12 37.72 4.65
N THR A 153 17.46 36.62 5.31
CA THR A 153 18.29 36.63 6.53
C THR A 153 19.73 36.28 6.16
N PRO A 154 20.72 37.15 6.43
CA PRO A 154 22.12 36.78 6.26
C PRO A 154 22.47 35.66 7.23
N ASP A 155 23.00 34.54 6.72
CA ASP A 155 23.50 33.44 7.55
C ASP A 155 24.87 33.84 8.10
N CYS A 156 24.92 34.13 9.41
CA CYS A 156 26.16 34.48 10.11
C CYS A 156 26.81 33.28 10.82
N SER A 157 26.44 32.06 10.46
CA SER A 157 27.04 30.85 11.01
C SER A 157 28.45 30.63 10.42
N LYS A 158 29.43 30.41 11.30
CA LYS A 158 30.85 30.15 10.94
C LYS A 158 31.07 28.73 10.42
#